data_AF-A0A077M5R3-F1
#
_entry.id   AF-A0A077M5R3-F1
#
_cell.length_a   1.000
_cell.length_b   1.000
_cell.length_c   1.000
_cell.angle_alpha   90.00
_cell.angle_beta   90.00
_cell.angle_gamma   90.00
#
_symmetry.space_group_name_H-M   'P 1'
#
loop_
_entity.id
_entity.type
_entity.pdbx_description
1 polymer ?
#
loop_
_entity_poly.entity_id
_entity_poly.type
_entity_poly.pdbx_seq_one_letter_code
_entity_poly.pdbx_strand_id
1 'polypeptide(L)'
;MTAAARREMPSVEGMIRLPPRASTVAVYAVACVVLEVAMLGWWAATRATVLFVALQLVLVVLVWLGLLVIRYRGFRHDYEQAIATNAILADRSRLADELHDALGHELSLIALKAGNLQVRTTGAVQEQAADIRRDVAKAVEQLHRALESAREDATSESIDAMIDRLTASGVSISQTGRRPPRLPTTVEHGLHQVLRETLTNALTHAPGRPVTIAYRTDPDVVAVEVRNPMPSDQIQRSRTSTSATGLDALGRRLALSGGRLDHMVEDGEFVVAARIPRHPTSTPADVGTRRRSPLRRTVASALVPTTVAVLVLIGFYAWSTHDDVVEDSVFARLRVGIPAPTAERLLPPRQAPVRLVPTHAHDPDWSCAYYTDGNFPLGLAVFEVCSDEGVVVRLTDLRKQSWL
;
A
#
# COMPACT_ATOMS: atom_id res chain seq x y z
N MET A 1 -1.25 -63.03 -37.08
CA MET A 1 -0.81 -62.05 -36.07
C MET A 1 0.25 -61.17 -36.69
N THR A 2 -0.09 -59.94 -37.07
CA THR A 2 0.83 -58.79 -37.20
C THR A 2 -0.04 -57.55 -37.44
N ALA A 3 -0.50 -56.96 -36.33
CA ALA A 3 -1.08 -55.64 -36.30
C ALA A 3 0.05 -54.66 -35.93
N ALA A 4 0.29 -53.65 -36.76
CA ALA A 4 1.12 -52.52 -36.38
C ALA A 4 0.48 -51.23 -36.89
N ALA A 5 0.02 -50.46 -35.91
CA ALA A 5 -0.83 -49.30 -35.96
C ALA A 5 -0.31 -48.17 -36.87
N ARG A 6 -1.27 -47.61 -37.60
CA ARG A 6 -1.23 -46.37 -38.36
C ARG A 6 -0.94 -45.20 -37.40
N ARG A 7 0.15 -44.46 -37.59
CA ARG A 7 0.47 -43.23 -36.84
C ARG A 7 -0.44 -42.09 -37.30
N GLU A 8 -1.33 -41.65 -36.42
CA GLU A 8 -2.06 -40.38 -36.58
C GLU A 8 -1.12 -39.21 -36.27
N MET A 9 -1.04 -38.25 -37.20
CA MET A 9 -0.39 -36.95 -36.98
C MET A 9 -1.35 -36.05 -36.21
N PRO A 10 -0.96 -35.48 -35.05
CA PRO A 10 -1.75 -34.43 -34.43
C PRO A 10 -1.60 -33.14 -35.23
N SER A 11 -2.74 -32.61 -35.69
CA SER A 11 -2.93 -31.23 -36.12
C SER A 11 -2.45 -30.28 -35.02
N VAL A 12 -1.45 -29.46 -35.34
CA VAL A 12 -1.00 -28.33 -34.50
C VAL A 12 -1.58 -27.06 -35.11
N GLU A 13 -2.90 -26.94 -35.08
CA GLU A 13 -3.61 -25.66 -35.17
C GLU A 13 -3.55 -24.98 -33.79
N GLY A 14 -2.33 -24.76 -33.31
CA GLY A 14 -2.02 -23.97 -32.13
C GLY A 14 -2.14 -22.50 -32.46
N MET A 15 -3.37 -22.03 -32.56
CA MET A 15 -3.75 -20.63 -32.71
C MET A 15 -3.14 -19.80 -31.57
N ILE A 16 -1.95 -19.25 -31.79
CA ILE A 16 -1.35 -18.20 -30.94
C ILE A 16 -2.21 -16.95 -31.10
N ARG A 17 -3.33 -16.89 -30.36
CA ARG A 17 -4.02 -15.63 -30.09
C ARG A 17 -3.19 -14.88 -29.06
N LEU A 18 -2.17 -14.16 -29.54
CA LEU A 18 -1.57 -13.08 -28.78
C LEU A 18 -2.69 -12.12 -28.33
N PRO A 19 -2.74 -11.73 -27.04
CA PRO A 19 -3.80 -10.85 -26.55
C PRO A 19 -3.71 -9.49 -27.26
N PRO A 20 -4.82 -8.95 -27.81
CA PRO A 20 -4.82 -7.78 -28.70
C PRO A 20 -4.54 -6.43 -28.01
N ARG A 21 -3.89 -6.44 -26.82
CA ARG A 21 -3.58 -5.23 -26.04
C ARG A 21 -2.10 -4.85 -26.05
N ALA A 22 -1.20 -5.81 -26.22
CA ALA A 22 0.24 -5.51 -26.26
C ALA A 22 0.68 -5.06 -27.66
N SER A 23 0.13 -5.70 -28.70
CA SER A 23 0.41 -5.36 -30.10
C SER A 23 -0.16 -4.00 -30.50
N THR A 24 -1.35 -3.66 -30.04
CA THR A 24 -1.94 -2.32 -30.26
C THR A 24 -1.15 -1.24 -29.56
N VAL A 25 -0.77 -1.43 -28.29
CA VAL A 25 0.09 -0.48 -27.56
C VAL A 25 1.47 -0.34 -28.22
N ALA A 26 2.07 -1.44 -28.70
CA ALA A 26 3.32 -1.40 -29.43
C ALA A 26 3.19 -0.67 -30.78
N VAL A 27 2.10 -0.89 -31.51
CA VAL A 27 1.82 -0.17 -32.76
C VAL A 27 1.58 1.32 -32.51
N TYR A 28 0.85 1.70 -31.46
CA TYR A 28 0.68 3.10 -31.07
C TYR A 28 1.98 3.75 -30.62
N ALA A 29 2.83 3.02 -29.88
CA ALA A 29 4.14 3.50 -29.47
C ALA A 29 5.08 3.70 -30.66
N VAL A 30 5.13 2.73 -31.59
CA VAL A 30 5.91 2.84 -32.82
C VAL A 30 5.36 3.96 -33.71
N ALA A 31 4.04 4.10 -33.84
CA ALA A 31 3.43 5.19 -34.58
C ALA A 31 3.73 6.56 -33.94
N CYS A 32 3.73 6.68 -32.60
CA CYS A 32 4.14 7.90 -31.91
C CYS A 32 5.61 8.22 -32.16
N VAL A 33 6.51 7.23 -32.06
CA VAL A 33 7.94 7.43 -32.32
C VAL A 33 8.19 7.82 -33.78
N VAL A 34 7.52 7.18 -34.74
CA VAL A 34 7.62 7.52 -36.17
C VAL A 34 7.06 8.92 -36.42
N LEU A 35 5.95 9.30 -35.77
CA LEU A 35 5.39 10.64 -35.85
C LEU A 35 6.33 11.68 -35.24
N GLU A 36 6.95 11.40 -34.08
CA GLU A 36 7.94 12.27 -33.44
C GLU A 36 9.18 12.46 -34.32
N VAL A 37 9.70 11.39 -34.90
CA VAL A 37 10.87 11.43 -35.80
C VAL A 37 10.53 12.19 -37.09
N ALA A 38 9.36 11.95 -37.68
CA ALA A 38 8.90 12.68 -38.86
C ALA A 38 8.67 14.16 -38.54
N MET A 39 8.14 14.47 -37.35
CA MET A 39 8.02 15.85 -36.89
C MET A 39 9.40 16.46 -36.69
N LEU A 40 10.39 15.73 -36.14
CA LEU A 40 11.79 16.20 -35.95
C LEU A 40 12.47 16.57 -37.27
N GLY A 41 12.17 15.85 -38.34
CA GLY A 41 12.57 16.25 -39.70
C GLY A 41 11.93 17.57 -40.15
N TRP A 42 10.64 17.78 -39.85
CA TRP A 42 9.92 19.03 -40.13
C TRP A 42 10.41 20.20 -39.22
N TRP A 43 10.80 19.90 -37.98
CA TRP A 43 11.29 20.81 -36.93
C TRP A 43 12.56 21.56 -37.35
N ALA A 44 13.47 20.88 -38.04
CA ALA A 44 14.71 21.48 -38.53
C ALA A 44 14.47 22.55 -39.62
N ALA A 45 13.28 22.59 -40.24
CA ALA A 45 13.00 23.41 -41.40
C ALA A 45 12.23 24.72 -41.12
N THR A 46 11.50 24.89 -40.01
CA THR A 46 10.46 25.95 -39.91
C THR A 46 10.45 26.90 -38.70
N ARG A 47 11.53 27.06 -37.92
CA ARG A 47 11.58 28.03 -36.77
C ARG A 47 10.44 27.88 -35.73
N ALA A 48 9.72 26.76 -35.71
CA ALA A 48 8.53 26.56 -34.87
C ALA A 48 8.84 26.06 -33.44
N THR A 49 10.11 25.88 -33.10
CA THR A 49 10.65 25.08 -31.97
C THR A 49 10.06 25.45 -30.61
N VAL A 50 9.84 26.73 -30.35
CA VAL A 50 9.30 27.22 -29.07
C VAL A 50 7.86 26.74 -28.83
N LEU A 51 7.02 26.73 -29.87
CA LEU A 51 5.61 26.33 -29.76
C LEU A 51 5.47 24.86 -29.33
N PHE A 52 6.37 23.99 -29.79
CA PHE A 52 6.30 22.57 -29.47
C PHE A 52 6.84 22.20 -28.12
N VAL A 53 7.93 22.85 -27.68
CA VAL A 53 8.37 22.71 -26.29
C VAL A 53 7.23 23.11 -25.35
N ALA A 54 6.52 24.21 -25.65
CA ALA A 54 5.34 24.62 -24.88
C ALA A 54 4.21 23.57 -24.91
N LEU A 55 3.85 23.04 -26.09
CA LEU A 55 2.81 22.02 -26.24
C LEU A 55 3.16 20.71 -25.51
N GLN A 56 4.42 20.29 -25.54
CA GLN A 56 4.88 19.09 -24.83
C GLN A 56 4.81 19.25 -23.31
N LEU A 57 5.21 20.42 -22.79
CA LEU A 57 5.06 20.72 -21.37
C LEU A 57 3.58 20.70 -20.95
N VAL A 58 2.68 21.27 -21.77
CA VAL A 58 1.23 21.23 -21.51
C VAL A 58 0.71 19.79 -21.51
N LEU A 59 1.12 18.96 -22.49
CA LEU A 59 0.71 17.56 -22.55
C LEU A 59 1.16 16.78 -21.30
N VAL A 60 2.40 16.96 -20.86
CA VAL A 60 2.94 16.32 -19.65
C VAL A 60 2.13 16.73 -18.42
N VAL A 61 1.80 18.03 -18.28
CA VAL A 61 0.97 18.53 -17.17
C VAL A 61 -0.43 17.91 -17.19
N LEU A 62 -1.07 17.83 -18.37
CA LEU A 62 -2.40 17.24 -18.52
C LEU A 62 -2.43 15.74 -18.18
N VAL A 63 -1.45 14.98 -18.67
CA VAL A 63 -1.31 13.55 -18.33
C VAL A 63 -1.10 13.38 -16.83
N TRP A 64 -0.26 14.21 -16.21
CA TRP A 64 0.00 14.16 -14.77
C TRP A 64 -1.26 14.45 -13.95
N LEU A 65 -2.01 15.49 -14.33
CA LEU A 65 -3.27 15.85 -13.68
C LEU A 65 -4.33 14.75 -13.86
N GLY A 66 -4.40 14.13 -15.03
CA GLY A 66 -5.28 12.98 -15.30
C GLY A 66 -4.97 11.78 -14.40
N LEU A 67 -3.68 11.42 -14.25
CA LEU A 67 -3.25 10.35 -13.35
C LEU A 67 -3.56 10.67 -11.88
N LEU A 68 -3.36 11.93 -11.47
CA LEU A 68 -3.68 12.39 -10.11
C LEU A 68 -5.18 12.26 -9.82
N VAL A 69 -6.04 12.64 -10.77
CA VAL A 69 -7.50 12.52 -10.66
C VAL A 69 -7.94 11.06 -10.59
N ILE A 70 -7.46 10.18 -11.49
CA ILE A 70 -7.79 8.75 -11.48
C ILE A 70 -7.44 8.15 -10.12
N ARG A 71 -6.28 8.52 -9.58
CA ARG A 71 -5.82 7.98 -8.31
C ARG A 71 -6.55 8.55 -7.10
N TYR A 72 -6.88 9.84 -7.13
CA TYR A 72 -7.72 10.47 -6.12
C TYR A 72 -9.09 9.81 -6.04
N ARG A 73 -9.70 9.51 -7.20
CA ARG A 73 -10.97 8.77 -7.27
C ARG A 73 -10.87 7.37 -6.69
N GLY A 74 -9.79 6.64 -6.99
CA GLY A 74 -9.53 5.32 -6.40
C GLY A 74 -9.40 5.38 -4.88
N PHE A 75 -8.61 6.34 -4.36
CA PHE A 75 -8.45 6.53 -2.92
C PHE A 75 -9.76 6.89 -2.23
N ARG A 76 -10.56 7.77 -2.84
CA ARG A 76 -11.85 8.18 -2.28
C ARG A 76 -12.83 7.01 -2.16
N HIS A 77 -12.92 6.16 -3.18
CA HIS A 77 -13.76 4.96 -3.12
C HIS A 77 -13.34 4.01 -2.01
N ASP A 78 -12.04 3.73 -1.87
CA ASP A 78 -11.52 2.87 -0.79
C ASP A 78 -11.84 3.46 0.60
N TYR A 79 -11.73 4.78 0.74
CA TYR A 79 -11.99 5.49 1.99
C TYR A 79 -13.48 5.47 2.39
N GLU A 80 -14.37 5.73 1.43
CA GLU A 80 -15.82 5.67 1.65
C GLU A 80 -16.28 4.26 2.04
N GLN A 81 -15.71 3.22 1.41
CA GLN A 81 -15.98 1.83 1.79
C GLN A 81 -15.50 1.52 3.22
N ALA A 82 -14.30 1.95 3.58
CA ALA A 82 -13.77 1.75 4.93
C ALA A 82 -14.63 2.41 6.01
N ILE A 83 -15.11 3.64 5.77
CA ILE A 83 -16.03 4.33 6.69
C ILE A 83 -17.34 3.56 6.83
N ALA A 84 -17.94 3.14 5.71
CA ALA A 84 -19.21 2.42 5.74
C ALA A 84 -19.10 1.10 6.50
N THR A 85 -18.02 0.34 6.30
CA THR A 85 -17.78 -0.90 7.04
C THR A 85 -17.57 -0.64 8.53
N ASN A 86 -16.77 0.36 8.89
CA ASN A 86 -16.55 0.72 10.29
C ASN A 86 -17.82 1.20 11.00
N ALA A 87 -18.67 1.97 10.30
CA ALA A 87 -19.95 2.40 10.84
C ALA A 87 -20.89 1.22 11.12
N ILE A 88 -20.97 0.24 10.21
CA ILE A 88 -21.77 -0.98 10.40
C ILE A 88 -21.23 -1.81 11.57
N LEU A 89 -19.91 -1.93 11.73
CA LEU A 89 -19.30 -2.67 12.84
C LEU A 89 -19.57 -1.97 14.19
N ALA A 90 -19.44 -0.64 14.25
CA ALA A 90 -19.75 0.13 15.45
C ALA A 90 -21.23 0.00 15.85
N ASP A 91 -22.14 0.05 14.87
CA ASP A 91 -23.58 -0.10 15.10
C ASP A 91 -23.93 -1.51 15.58
N ARG A 92 -23.32 -2.55 15.00
CA ARG A 92 -23.48 -3.94 15.47
C ARG A 92 -23.00 -4.14 16.89
N SER A 93 -21.86 -3.55 17.27
CA SER A 93 -21.35 -3.63 18.64
C SER A 93 -22.31 -2.97 19.62
N ARG A 94 -22.80 -1.76 19.27
CA ARG A 94 -23.76 -1.04 20.10
C ARG A 94 -25.07 -1.81 20.27
N LEU A 95 -25.62 -2.36 19.18
CA LEU A 95 -26.82 -3.20 19.24
C LEU A 95 -26.60 -4.44 20.10
N ALA A 96 -25.42 -5.07 20.02
CA ALA A 96 -25.09 -6.22 20.86
C ALA A 96 -25.07 -5.85 22.36
N ASP A 97 -24.52 -4.69 22.71
CA ASP A 97 -24.51 -4.18 24.09
C ASP A 97 -25.93 -3.85 24.59
N GLU A 98 -26.74 -3.14 23.80
CA GLU A 98 -28.13 -2.81 24.15
C GLU A 98 -28.99 -4.07 24.30
N LEU A 99 -28.79 -5.09 23.43
CA LEU A 99 -29.47 -6.39 23.55
C LEU A 99 -29.01 -7.16 24.78
N HIS A 100 -27.72 -7.09 25.14
CA HIS A 100 -27.19 -7.76 26.33
C HIS A 100 -27.82 -7.21 27.62
N ASP A 101 -27.93 -5.89 27.73
CA ASP A 101 -28.51 -5.26 28.91
C ASP A 101 -30.01 -5.58 29.04
N ALA A 102 -30.75 -5.51 27.93
CA ALA A 102 -32.18 -5.81 27.93
C ALA A 102 -32.47 -7.30 28.22
N LEU A 103 -31.81 -8.21 27.51
CA LEU A 103 -32.02 -9.66 27.69
C LEU A 103 -31.44 -10.16 29.01
N GLY A 104 -30.29 -9.64 29.43
CA GLY A 104 -29.65 -9.99 30.70
C GLY A 104 -30.54 -9.65 31.90
N HIS A 105 -31.19 -8.48 31.88
CA HIS A 105 -32.10 -8.05 32.93
C HIS A 105 -33.37 -8.92 32.98
N GLU A 106 -34.03 -9.17 31.83
CA GLU A 106 -35.24 -10.00 31.78
C GLU A 106 -34.97 -11.45 32.18
N LEU A 107 -33.89 -12.07 31.68
CA LEU A 107 -33.52 -13.44 32.04
C LEU A 107 -33.16 -13.56 33.52
N SER A 108 -32.48 -12.56 34.10
CA SER A 108 -32.18 -12.52 35.54
C SER A 108 -33.46 -12.43 36.38
N LEU A 109 -34.44 -11.64 35.94
CA LEU A 109 -35.74 -11.51 36.62
C LEU A 109 -36.55 -12.82 36.54
N ILE A 110 -36.52 -13.52 35.40
CA ILE A 110 -37.18 -14.82 35.23
C ILE A 110 -36.51 -15.87 36.13
N ALA A 111 -35.17 -15.92 36.17
CA ALA A 111 -34.44 -16.81 37.05
C ALA A 111 -34.76 -16.55 38.53
N LEU A 112 -34.87 -15.29 38.94
CA LEU A 112 -35.25 -14.89 40.29
C LEU A 112 -36.68 -15.33 40.64
N LYS A 113 -37.65 -15.12 39.74
CA LYS A 113 -39.05 -15.57 39.91
C LYS A 113 -39.14 -17.09 40.01
N ALA A 114 -38.43 -17.81 39.15
CA ALA A 114 -38.36 -19.27 39.18
C ALA A 114 -37.73 -19.77 40.50
N GLY A 115 -36.66 -19.13 40.96
CA GLY A 115 -36.05 -19.41 42.27
C GLY A 115 -37.02 -19.19 43.44
N ASN A 116 -37.81 -18.11 43.42
CA ASN A 116 -38.83 -17.84 44.43
C ASN A 116 -39.92 -18.93 44.46
N LEU A 117 -40.41 -19.35 43.28
CA LEU A 117 -41.37 -20.46 43.17
C LEU A 117 -40.79 -21.77 43.71
N GLN A 118 -39.52 -22.07 43.42
CA GLN A 118 -38.86 -23.29 43.87
C GLN A 118 -38.71 -23.36 45.41
N VAL A 119 -38.61 -22.22 46.09
CA VAL A 119 -38.55 -22.15 47.56
C VAL A 119 -39.92 -22.23 48.21
N ARG A 120 -40.97 -21.72 47.54
CA ARG A 120 -42.33 -21.61 48.10
C ARG A 120 -43.26 -22.78 47.77
N THR A 121 -42.85 -23.69 46.90
CA THR A 121 -43.68 -24.80 46.40
C THR A 121 -42.99 -26.15 46.60
N THR A 122 -43.78 -27.23 46.58
CA THR A 122 -43.31 -28.62 46.73
C THR A 122 -43.94 -29.52 45.67
N GLY A 123 -43.29 -30.64 45.34
CA GLY A 123 -43.78 -31.61 44.36
C GLY A 123 -43.57 -31.12 42.91
N ALA A 124 -44.52 -31.43 42.02
CA ALA A 124 -44.36 -31.19 40.58
C ALA A 124 -44.08 -29.72 40.20
N VAL A 125 -44.64 -28.75 40.95
CA VAL A 125 -44.43 -27.31 40.70
C VAL A 125 -43.00 -26.88 41.04
N GLN A 126 -42.39 -27.49 42.06
CA GLN A 126 -41.01 -27.23 42.45
C GLN A 126 -40.03 -27.75 41.39
N GLU A 127 -40.29 -28.94 40.82
CA GLU A 127 -39.50 -29.50 39.72
C GLU A 127 -39.60 -28.64 38.46
N GLN A 128 -40.79 -28.21 38.06
CA GLN A 128 -40.97 -27.29 36.93
C GLN A 128 -40.23 -25.96 37.12
N ALA A 129 -40.28 -25.38 38.34
CA ALA A 129 -39.54 -24.16 38.63
C ALA A 129 -38.01 -24.38 38.54
N ALA A 130 -37.52 -25.56 38.92
CA ALA A 130 -36.12 -25.94 38.79
C ALA A 130 -35.69 -26.12 37.32
N ASP A 131 -36.55 -26.69 36.49
CA ASP A 131 -36.33 -26.83 35.04
C ASP A 131 -36.25 -25.46 34.37
N ILE A 132 -37.21 -24.57 34.62
CA ILE A 132 -37.21 -23.19 34.09
C ILE A 132 -35.91 -22.47 34.47
N ARG A 133 -35.47 -22.59 35.72
CA ARG A 133 -34.22 -21.97 36.18
C ARG A 133 -32.99 -22.53 35.47
N ARG A 134 -32.95 -23.84 35.20
CA ARG A 134 -31.88 -24.49 34.43
C ARG A 134 -31.87 -24.07 32.97
N ASP A 135 -33.04 -23.94 32.35
CA ASP A 135 -33.14 -23.55 30.93
C ASP A 135 -32.78 -22.08 30.73
N VAL A 136 -33.17 -21.19 31.65
CA VAL A 136 -32.71 -19.79 31.65
C VAL A 136 -31.19 -19.70 31.80
N ALA A 137 -30.59 -20.48 32.71
CA ALA A 137 -29.13 -20.51 32.87
C ALA A 137 -28.41 -20.97 31.60
N LYS A 138 -28.94 -22.00 30.92
CA LYS A 138 -28.40 -22.46 29.62
C LYS A 138 -28.55 -21.39 28.52
N ALA A 139 -29.67 -20.68 28.47
CA ALA A 139 -29.91 -19.63 27.49
C ALA A 139 -28.95 -18.44 27.68
N VAL A 140 -28.72 -18.02 28.92
CA VAL A 140 -27.73 -16.96 29.26
C VAL A 140 -26.31 -17.36 28.85
N GLU A 141 -25.95 -18.62 29.07
CA GLU A 141 -24.64 -19.16 28.70
C GLU A 141 -24.45 -19.22 27.17
N GLN A 142 -25.49 -19.61 26.43
CA GLN A 142 -25.46 -19.59 24.96
C GLN A 142 -25.38 -18.15 24.40
N LEU A 143 -26.08 -17.20 25.03
CA LEU A 143 -26.03 -15.80 24.66
C LEU A 143 -24.63 -15.21 24.87
N HIS A 144 -23.99 -15.48 26.02
CA HIS A 144 -22.61 -15.07 26.27
C HIS A 144 -21.66 -15.61 25.22
N ARG A 145 -21.74 -16.91 24.88
CA ARG A 145 -20.88 -17.51 23.86
C ARG A 145 -21.07 -16.89 22.47
N ALA A 146 -22.30 -16.55 22.08
CA ALA A 146 -22.57 -15.87 20.82
C ALA A 146 -22.01 -14.44 20.81
N LEU A 147 -22.14 -13.70 21.92
CA LEU A 147 -21.64 -12.33 22.07
C LEU A 147 -20.12 -12.26 22.19
N GLU A 148 -19.48 -13.23 22.84
CA GLU A 148 -18.01 -13.34 22.92
C GLU A 148 -17.40 -13.40 21.51
N SER A 149 -18.06 -14.11 20.59
CA SER A 149 -17.65 -14.20 19.18
C SER A 149 -17.84 -12.88 18.41
N ALA A 150 -18.80 -12.05 18.82
CA ALA A 150 -19.05 -10.73 18.23
C ALA A 150 -18.17 -9.62 18.83
N ARG A 151 -17.70 -9.81 20.08
CA ARG A 151 -16.83 -8.90 20.83
C ARG A 151 -15.33 -9.11 20.60
N GLU A 152 -14.92 -10.08 19.77
CA GLU A 152 -13.50 -10.30 19.43
C GLU A 152 -12.79 -9.10 18.75
N ASP A 153 -13.53 -8.01 18.50
CA ASP A 153 -13.02 -6.73 18.02
C ASP A 153 -12.91 -5.63 19.11
N ALA A 154 -13.27 -5.86 20.39
CA ALA A 154 -13.54 -4.75 21.33
C ALA A 154 -13.01 -4.79 22.79
N THR A 155 -12.42 -5.84 23.37
CA THR A 155 -12.24 -5.87 24.85
C THR A 155 -10.92 -5.34 25.42
N SER A 156 -11.05 -4.49 26.44
CA SER A 156 -10.05 -3.68 27.17
C SER A 156 -9.81 -4.14 28.63
N GLU A 157 -10.12 -5.40 28.98
CA GLU A 157 -9.80 -5.95 30.31
C GLU A 157 -8.34 -6.41 30.37
N SER A 158 -7.63 -6.12 31.47
CA SER A 158 -6.25 -6.56 31.63
C SER A 158 -6.18 -8.03 32.03
N ILE A 159 -5.11 -8.71 31.61
CA ILE A 159 -4.85 -10.12 31.96
C ILE A 159 -4.86 -10.33 33.49
N ASP A 160 -4.28 -9.38 34.23
CA ASP A 160 -4.20 -9.48 35.69
C ASP A 160 -5.59 -9.42 36.32
N ALA A 161 -6.47 -8.52 35.85
CA ALA A 161 -7.85 -8.42 36.31
C ALA A 161 -8.67 -9.69 36.03
N MET A 162 -8.45 -10.33 34.88
CA MET A 162 -9.08 -11.61 34.54
C MET A 162 -8.66 -12.72 35.51
N ILE A 163 -7.36 -12.85 35.78
CA ILE A 163 -6.83 -13.88 36.68
C ILE A 163 -7.31 -13.64 38.12
N ASP A 164 -7.30 -12.39 38.58
CA ASP A 164 -7.75 -12.03 39.93
C ASP A 164 -9.23 -12.37 40.11
N ARG A 165 -10.07 -12.08 39.11
CA ARG A 165 -11.50 -12.40 39.13
C ARG A 165 -11.74 -13.92 39.23
N LEU A 166 -11.01 -14.73 38.48
CA LEU A 166 -11.12 -16.19 38.52
C LEU A 166 -10.59 -16.77 39.83
N THR A 167 -9.53 -16.19 40.38
CA THR A 167 -9.02 -16.62 41.69
C THR A 167 -10.01 -16.29 42.80
N ALA A 168 -10.64 -15.11 42.74
CA ALA A 168 -11.68 -14.69 43.68
C ALA A 168 -12.94 -15.57 43.60
N SER A 169 -13.22 -16.20 42.46
CA SER A 169 -14.32 -17.16 42.31
C SER A 169 -13.98 -18.59 42.78
N GLY A 170 -12.78 -18.79 43.34
CA GLY A 170 -12.36 -20.06 43.95
C GLY A 170 -11.55 -20.97 43.03
N VAL A 171 -11.11 -20.48 41.87
CA VAL A 171 -10.23 -21.23 40.96
C VAL A 171 -8.80 -21.19 41.49
N SER A 172 -8.18 -22.36 41.67
CA SER A 172 -6.77 -22.46 42.08
C SER A 172 -5.85 -22.24 40.87
N ILE A 173 -5.33 -21.01 40.73
CA ILE A 173 -4.40 -20.64 39.64
C ILE A 173 -3.02 -20.37 40.24
N SER A 174 -2.00 -21.09 39.75
CA SER A 174 -0.60 -20.83 40.10
C SER A 174 0.15 -20.24 38.91
N GLN A 175 0.93 -19.18 39.15
CA GLN A 175 1.72 -18.53 38.11
C GLN A 175 3.21 -18.74 38.39
N THR A 176 3.95 -19.17 37.37
CA THR A 176 5.41 -19.35 37.43
C THR A 176 6.09 -18.50 36.35
N GLY A 177 7.23 -17.91 36.70
CA GLY A 177 7.89 -16.89 35.87
C GLY A 177 7.26 -15.50 36.01
N ARG A 178 7.69 -14.54 35.18
CA ARG A 178 7.11 -13.19 35.13
C ARG A 178 6.71 -12.83 33.70
N ARG A 179 5.48 -12.34 33.56
CA ARG A 179 5.01 -11.64 32.35
C ARG A 179 5.83 -10.36 32.18
N PRO A 180 6.27 -10.01 30.96
CA PRO A 180 6.98 -8.76 30.74
C PRO A 180 6.10 -7.55 31.06
N PRO A 181 6.63 -6.52 31.73
CA PRO A 181 5.83 -5.35 32.14
C PRO A 181 5.42 -4.45 30.97
N ARG A 182 6.05 -4.60 29.80
CA ARG A 182 5.70 -3.85 28.58
C ARG A 182 5.65 -4.81 27.40
N LEU A 183 4.48 -4.93 26.80
CA LEU A 183 4.24 -5.69 25.58
C LEU A 183 3.62 -4.75 24.54
N PRO A 184 3.93 -4.92 23.24
CA PRO A 184 3.15 -4.28 22.18
C PRO A 184 1.69 -4.71 22.27
N THR A 185 0.75 -3.81 21.99
CA THR A 185 -0.70 -4.03 22.11
C THR A 185 -1.17 -5.31 21.40
N THR A 186 -0.63 -5.61 20.22
CA THR A 186 -0.97 -6.82 19.46
C THR A 186 -0.55 -8.10 20.17
N VAL A 187 0.61 -8.10 20.83
CA VAL A 187 1.13 -9.23 21.61
C VAL A 187 0.35 -9.41 22.89
N GLU A 188 -0.02 -8.30 23.54
CA GLU A 188 -0.87 -8.32 24.73
C GLU A 188 -2.27 -8.87 24.43
N HIS A 189 -2.90 -8.44 23.33
CA HIS A 189 -4.18 -8.99 22.89
C HIS A 189 -4.09 -10.48 22.55
N GLY A 190 -3.04 -10.89 21.83
CA GLY A 190 -2.82 -12.30 21.51
C GLY A 190 -2.67 -13.15 22.77
N LEU A 191 -1.90 -12.68 23.76
CA LEU A 191 -1.70 -13.35 25.03
C LEU A 191 -3.00 -13.42 25.85
N HIS A 192 -3.76 -12.32 25.89
CA HIS A 192 -5.05 -12.25 26.56
C HIS A 192 -6.03 -13.28 25.98
N GLN A 193 -6.12 -13.38 24.65
CA GLN A 193 -6.99 -14.35 23.99
C GLN A 193 -6.60 -15.80 24.30
N VAL A 194 -5.29 -16.12 24.31
CA VAL A 194 -4.79 -17.46 24.68
C VAL A 194 -5.16 -17.81 26.11
N LEU A 195 -4.91 -16.91 27.06
CA LEU A 195 -5.21 -17.15 28.46
C LEU A 195 -6.72 -17.29 28.69
N ARG A 196 -7.53 -16.42 28.09
CA ARG A 196 -9.00 -16.48 28.18
C ARG A 196 -9.52 -17.83 27.70
N GLU A 197 -9.19 -18.20 26.46
CA GLU A 197 -9.67 -19.45 25.85
C GLU A 197 -9.21 -20.67 26.64
N THR A 198 -7.95 -20.68 27.10
CA THR A 198 -7.41 -21.82 27.83
C THR A 198 -8.00 -21.95 29.23
N LEU A 199 -8.20 -20.84 29.95
CA LEU A 199 -8.82 -20.84 31.28
C LEU A 199 -10.30 -21.22 31.21
N THR A 200 -11.03 -20.71 30.22
CA THR A 200 -12.41 -21.12 29.97
C THR A 200 -12.50 -22.61 29.67
N ASN A 201 -11.60 -23.15 28.85
CA ASN A 201 -11.53 -24.59 28.58
C ASN A 201 -11.21 -25.40 29.85
N ALA A 202 -10.26 -24.96 30.67
CA ALA A 202 -9.94 -25.63 31.93
C ALA A 202 -11.15 -25.66 32.89
N LEU A 203 -11.91 -24.55 33.00
CA LEU A 203 -13.08 -24.49 33.86
C LEU A 203 -14.26 -25.32 33.34
N THR A 204 -14.43 -25.37 32.02
CA THR A 204 -15.50 -26.12 31.38
C THR A 204 -15.24 -27.62 31.43
N HIS A 205 -13.99 -28.03 31.21
CA HIS A 205 -13.63 -29.44 31.04
C HIS A 205 -13.00 -30.07 32.28
N ALA A 206 -12.40 -29.31 33.19
CA ALA A 206 -11.78 -29.81 34.42
C ALA A 206 -12.19 -28.98 35.65
N PRO A 207 -13.49 -28.86 35.95
CA PRO A 207 -13.97 -28.03 37.06
C PRO A 207 -13.34 -28.47 38.40
N GLY A 208 -12.86 -27.51 39.18
CA GLY A 208 -12.25 -27.73 40.50
C GLY A 208 -10.81 -28.25 40.47
N ARG A 209 -10.17 -28.41 39.30
CA ARG A 209 -8.75 -28.76 39.19
C ARG A 209 -7.86 -27.51 39.15
N PRO A 210 -6.64 -27.58 39.71
CA PRO A 210 -5.72 -26.45 39.69
C PRO A 210 -5.21 -26.18 38.27
N VAL A 211 -4.96 -24.92 37.95
CA VAL A 211 -4.37 -24.49 36.68
C VAL A 211 -3.01 -23.87 36.95
N THR A 212 -2.00 -24.26 36.18
CA THR A 212 -0.65 -23.70 36.26
C THR A 212 -0.36 -22.91 34.99
N ILE A 213 0.02 -21.65 35.13
CA ILE A 213 0.44 -20.76 34.03
C ILE A 213 1.94 -20.51 34.18
N ALA A 214 2.71 -20.88 33.18
CA ALA A 214 4.15 -20.65 33.13
C ALA A 214 4.49 -19.64 32.02
N TYR A 215 5.08 -18.51 32.39
CA TYR A 215 5.59 -17.52 31.46
C TYR A 215 7.09 -17.72 31.25
N ARG A 216 7.49 -17.83 29.98
CA ARG A 216 8.90 -17.77 29.57
C ARG A 216 9.09 -16.54 28.70
N THR A 217 9.96 -15.66 29.17
CA THR A 217 10.28 -14.43 28.44
C THR A 217 11.62 -14.61 27.74
N ASP A 218 11.59 -14.51 26.43
CA ASP A 218 12.76 -14.35 25.57
C ASP A 218 12.80 -12.90 25.07
N PRO A 219 13.97 -12.32 24.73
CA PRO A 219 14.06 -11.02 24.06
C PRO A 219 13.06 -10.83 22.92
N ASP A 220 12.85 -11.87 22.10
CA ASP A 220 12.10 -11.78 20.85
C ASP A 220 10.74 -12.47 20.88
N VAL A 221 10.47 -13.32 21.88
CA VAL A 221 9.24 -14.13 21.95
C VAL A 221 8.67 -14.13 23.37
N VAL A 222 7.35 -13.99 23.47
CA VAL A 222 6.59 -14.28 24.69
C VAL A 222 6.05 -15.69 24.56
N ALA A 223 6.50 -16.59 25.43
CA ALA A 223 5.98 -17.95 25.51
C ALA A 223 5.14 -18.10 26.79
N VAL A 224 3.95 -18.71 26.64
CA VAL A 224 3.08 -19.07 27.75
C VAL A 224 2.71 -20.53 27.62
N GLU A 225 2.77 -21.24 28.74
CA GLU A 225 2.35 -22.63 28.85
C GLU A 225 1.32 -22.74 29.96
N VAL A 226 0.16 -23.31 29.66
CA VAL A 226 -0.92 -23.49 30.62
C VAL A 226 -1.18 -24.99 30.76
N ARG A 227 -1.14 -25.48 31.99
CA ARG A 227 -1.35 -26.89 32.35
C ARG A 227 -2.54 -27.04 33.28
N ASN A 228 -3.43 -27.99 33.01
CA ASN A 228 -4.50 -28.37 33.93
C ASN A 228 -4.66 -29.90 33.97
N PRO A 229 -4.77 -30.53 35.16
CA PRO A 229 -5.07 -31.96 35.27
C PRO A 229 -6.42 -32.30 34.66
N MET A 230 -6.48 -33.40 33.88
CA MET A 230 -7.71 -33.89 33.27
C MET A 230 -8.41 -34.93 34.15
N PRO A 231 -9.75 -34.88 34.26
CA PRO A 231 -10.53 -35.99 34.83
C PRO A 231 -10.29 -37.31 34.06
N SER A 232 -10.18 -38.42 34.79
CA SER A 232 -9.86 -39.76 34.22
C SER A 232 -10.86 -40.27 33.18
N ASP A 233 -12.12 -39.83 33.25
CA ASP A 233 -13.20 -40.09 32.31
C ASP A 233 -13.11 -39.27 31.01
N GLN A 234 -12.37 -38.15 31.02
CA GLN A 234 -12.11 -37.33 29.83
C GLN A 234 -10.85 -37.75 29.07
N ILE A 235 -9.85 -38.32 29.76
CA ILE A 235 -8.65 -38.89 29.14
C ILE A 235 -9.02 -39.97 28.11
N GLN A 236 -10.07 -40.75 28.38
CA GLN A 236 -10.58 -41.78 27.45
C GLN A 236 -11.37 -41.19 26.26
N ARG A 237 -12.14 -40.12 26.48
CA ARG A 237 -12.90 -39.43 25.41
C ARG A 237 -12.03 -38.61 24.47
N SER A 238 -10.98 -37.97 24.99
CA SER A 238 -10.02 -37.18 24.21
C SER A 238 -9.25 -38.00 23.17
N ARG A 239 -9.15 -39.33 23.32
CA ARG A 239 -8.57 -40.22 22.31
C ARG A 239 -9.51 -40.46 21.11
N THR A 240 -10.78 -40.06 21.21
CA THR A 240 -11.83 -40.38 20.24
C THR A 240 -12.55 -39.17 19.64
N SER A 241 -12.36 -37.95 20.16
CA SER A 241 -13.06 -36.75 19.69
C SER A 241 -12.10 -35.60 19.34
N THR A 242 -12.13 -35.18 18.08
CA THR A 242 -11.36 -34.07 17.50
C THR A 242 -12.11 -32.74 17.56
N SER A 243 -12.78 -32.40 18.68
CA SER A 243 -13.50 -31.13 18.80
C SER A 243 -12.67 -30.08 19.53
N ALA A 244 -11.57 -29.62 18.91
CA ALA A 244 -10.75 -28.50 19.39
C ALA A 244 -10.91 -27.24 18.53
N THR A 245 -12.13 -26.97 18.03
CA THR A 245 -12.39 -25.90 17.05
C THR A 245 -11.96 -24.51 17.52
N GLY A 246 -12.05 -24.21 18.83
CA GLY A 246 -11.65 -22.92 19.42
C GLY A 246 -10.14 -22.69 19.42
N LEU A 247 -9.38 -23.63 19.99
CA LEU A 247 -7.91 -23.55 20.04
C LEU A 247 -7.28 -23.66 18.64
N ASP A 248 -7.86 -24.45 17.73
CA ASP A 248 -7.40 -24.52 16.34
C ASP A 248 -7.62 -23.20 15.59
N ALA A 249 -8.76 -22.55 15.79
CA ALA A 249 -9.05 -21.24 15.20
C ALA A 249 -8.10 -20.16 15.76
N LEU A 250 -7.86 -20.19 17.08
CA LEU A 250 -6.93 -19.29 17.74
C LEU A 250 -5.48 -19.51 17.26
N GLY A 251 -5.06 -20.76 17.09
CA GLY A 251 -3.75 -21.10 16.54
C GLY A 251 -3.56 -20.59 15.12
N ARG A 252 -4.56 -20.74 14.24
CA ARG A 252 -4.54 -20.14 12.89
C ARG A 252 -4.43 -18.61 12.94
N ARG A 253 -5.13 -17.94 13.87
CA ARG A 253 -5.09 -16.48 14.02
C ARG A 253 -3.72 -15.99 14.51
N LEU A 254 -3.12 -16.69 15.47
CA LEU A 254 -1.76 -16.38 15.95
C LEU A 254 -0.70 -16.59 14.87
N ALA A 255 -0.86 -17.60 14.02
CA ALA A 255 0.03 -17.87 12.90
C ALA A 255 0.14 -16.70 11.91
N LEU A 256 -0.92 -15.90 11.74
CA LEU A 256 -0.90 -14.69 10.90
C LEU A 256 0.10 -13.63 11.41
N SER A 257 0.42 -13.66 12.69
CA SER A 257 1.39 -12.75 13.33
C SER A 257 2.75 -13.44 13.59
N GLY A 258 2.99 -14.60 12.97
CA GLY A 258 4.20 -15.42 13.19
C GLY A 258 4.19 -16.17 14.53
N GLY A 259 3.06 -16.18 15.24
CA GLY A 259 2.89 -16.95 16.47
C GLY A 259 2.56 -18.41 16.22
N ARG A 260 2.63 -19.22 17.28
CA ARG A 260 2.29 -20.63 17.24
C ARG A 260 1.54 -21.01 18.50
N LEU A 261 0.54 -21.88 18.36
CA LEU A 261 -0.19 -22.47 19.47
C LEU A 261 -0.29 -23.97 19.21
N ASP A 262 0.17 -24.75 20.17
CA ASP A 262 0.06 -26.20 20.18
C ASP A 262 -0.68 -26.61 21.46
N HIS A 263 -1.48 -27.67 21.40
CA HIS A 263 -2.16 -28.24 22.56
C HIS A 263 -2.04 -29.77 22.51
N MET A 264 -1.87 -30.39 23.69
CA MET A 264 -1.68 -31.83 23.81
C MET A 264 -2.14 -32.33 25.18
N VAL A 265 -2.24 -33.65 25.32
CA VAL A 265 -2.42 -34.33 26.61
C VAL A 265 -1.12 -35.05 26.95
N GLU A 266 -0.49 -34.66 28.04
CA GLU A 266 0.78 -35.20 28.54
C GLU A 266 0.62 -35.57 30.02
N ASP A 267 0.98 -36.79 30.41
CA ASP A 267 0.94 -37.27 31.81
C ASP A 267 -0.41 -37.07 32.54
N GLY A 268 -1.52 -37.08 31.81
CA GLY A 268 -2.85 -36.86 32.37
C GLY A 268 -3.21 -35.39 32.58
N GLU A 269 -2.38 -34.47 32.11
CA GLU A 269 -2.63 -33.03 32.06
C GLU A 269 -2.93 -32.59 30.62
N PHE A 270 -3.83 -31.61 30.48
CA PHE A 270 -3.99 -30.88 29.24
C PHE A 270 -3.01 -29.71 29.24
N VAL A 271 -2.19 -29.63 28.20
CA VAL A 271 -1.11 -28.66 28.06
C VAL A 271 -1.36 -27.82 26.82
N VAL A 272 -1.44 -26.50 26.98
CA VAL A 272 -1.49 -25.53 25.88
C VAL A 272 -0.23 -24.70 25.92
N ALA A 273 0.53 -24.71 24.81
CA ALA A 273 1.75 -23.95 24.67
C ALA A 273 1.60 -22.93 23.53
N ALA A 274 1.73 -21.65 23.84
CA ALA A 274 1.69 -20.57 22.85
C ALA A 274 3.01 -19.79 22.83
N ARG A 275 3.45 -19.43 21.62
CA ARG A 275 4.62 -18.58 21.35
C ARG A 275 4.19 -17.41 20.49
N ILE A 276 4.41 -16.19 20.99
CA ILE A 276 4.00 -14.95 20.33
C ILE A 276 5.23 -14.07 20.12
N PRO A 277 5.64 -13.79 18.87
CA PRO A 277 6.75 -12.89 18.59
C PRO A 277 6.48 -11.48 19.13
N ARG A 278 7.45 -10.90 19.82
CA ARG A 278 7.38 -9.52 20.35
C ARG A 278 7.42 -8.50 19.24
N HIS A 279 8.23 -8.77 18.23
CA HIS A 279 8.18 -8.08 16.96
C HIS A 279 7.47 -9.03 16.01
N PRO A 280 6.22 -8.76 15.61
CA PRO A 280 5.57 -9.58 14.60
C PRO A 280 6.44 -9.51 13.34
N THR A 281 7.22 -10.55 13.10
CA THR A 281 7.80 -10.80 11.80
C THR A 281 6.58 -11.01 10.94
N SER A 282 6.28 -10.04 10.07
CA SER A 282 5.40 -10.30 8.95
C SER A 282 6.12 -11.37 8.11
N THR A 283 5.98 -12.64 8.48
CA THR A 283 6.28 -13.75 7.60
C THR A 283 5.41 -13.47 6.39
N PRO A 284 5.99 -13.28 5.19
CA PRO A 284 5.21 -13.12 3.99
C PRO A 284 4.52 -14.45 3.74
N ALA A 285 3.34 -14.63 4.32
CA ALA A 285 2.35 -15.53 3.77
C ALA A 285 2.20 -15.10 2.31
N ASP A 286 2.44 -16.05 1.43
CA ASP A 286 2.31 -15.95 -0.02
C ASP A 286 0.82 -15.76 -0.38
N VAL A 287 0.29 -14.60 -0.01
CA VAL A 287 -1.01 -14.10 -0.44
C VAL A 287 -0.73 -12.76 -1.10
N GLY A 288 -1.04 -12.76 -2.40
CA GLY A 288 -0.70 -11.73 -3.35
C GLY A 288 -0.99 -10.30 -2.88
N THR A 289 -0.16 -9.42 -3.44
CA THR A 289 -0.23 -7.96 -3.36
C THR A 289 0.35 -7.34 -2.08
N ARG A 290 1.69 -7.31 -2.04
CA ARG A 290 2.41 -6.15 -1.49
C ARG A 290 1.78 -4.89 -2.11
N ARG A 291 0.91 -4.22 -1.37
CA ARG A 291 0.45 -2.85 -1.65
C ARG A 291 1.68 -1.96 -1.47
N ARG A 292 2.55 -1.95 -2.49
CA ARG A 292 3.74 -1.10 -2.55
C ARG A 292 3.26 0.32 -2.27
N SER A 293 3.87 0.97 -1.28
CA SER A 293 3.44 2.30 -0.84
C SER A 293 3.22 3.19 -2.07
N PRO A 294 2.02 3.79 -2.21
CA PRO A 294 1.65 4.52 -3.42
C PRO A 294 2.66 5.63 -3.70
N LEU A 295 3.24 6.23 -2.67
CA LEU A 295 4.26 7.28 -2.73
C LEU A 295 5.51 6.90 -3.55
N ARG A 296 6.13 5.74 -3.31
CA ARG A 296 7.38 5.37 -3.98
C ARG A 296 7.19 5.10 -5.48
N ARG A 297 6.03 4.56 -5.86
CA ARG A 297 5.62 4.43 -7.27
C ARG A 297 5.26 5.79 -7.90
N THR A 298 4.72 6.72 -7.12
CA THR A 298 4.38 8.09 -7.59
C THR A 298 5.64 8.89 -7.90
N VAL A 299 6.62 8.84 -6.99
CA VAL A 299 7.90 9.54 -7.16
C VAL A 299 8.66 8.92 -8.33
N ALA A 300 8.70 7.60 -8.44
CA ALA A 300 9.34 6.93 -9.57
C ALA A 300 8.63 7.19 -10.92
N SER A 301 7.29 7.25 -10.96
CA SER A 301 6.54 7.56 -12.18
C SER A 301 6.64 9.01 -12.61
N ALA A 302 6.95 9.93 -11.68
CA ALA A 302 7.15 11.35 -11.97
C ALA A 302 8.60 11.64 -12.38
N LEU A 303 9.58 10.98 -11.77
CA LEU A 303 11.00 11.23 -12.05
C LEU A 303 11.38 10.88 -13.49
N VAL A 304 10.95 9.74 -14.00
CA VAL A 304 11.34 9.27 -15.35
C VAL A 304 10.98 10.26 -16.46
N PRO A 305 9.72 10.71 -16.63
CA PRO A 305 9.37 11.65 -17.70
C PRO A 305 10.02 13.03 -17.49
N THR A 306 10.15 13.51 -16.25
CA THR A 306 10.84 14.78 -15.97
C THR A 306 12.32 14.71 -16.33
N THR A 307 13.00 13.61 -15.99
CA THR A 307 14.41 13.41 -16.36
C THR A 307 14.57 13.32 -17.88
N VAL A 308 13.68 12.62 -18.58
CA VAL A 308 13.71 12.56 -20.05
C VAL A 308 13.51 13.94 -20.67
N ALA A 309 12.53 14.73 -20.19
CA ALA A 309 12.28 16.08 -20.70
C ALA A 309 13.49 17.01 -20.50
N VAL A 310 14.14 16.94 -19.33
CA VAL A 310 15.36 17.72 -19.04
C VAL A 310 16.52 17.29 -19.95
N LEU A 311 16.73 15.99 -20.16
CA LEU A 311 17.80 15.50 -21.05
C LEU A 311 17.56 15.90 -22.50
N VAL A 312 16.30 15.84 -22.96
CA VAL A 312 15.93 16.31 -24.31
C VAL A 312 16.15 17.81 -24.44
N LEU A 313 15.79 18.61 -23.43
CA LEU A 313 16.03 20.05 -23.44
C LEU A 313 17.53 20.39 -23.47
N ILE A 314 18.35 19.69 -22.68
CA ILE A 314 19.81 19.88 -22.66
C ILE A 314 20.42 19.45 -24.00
N GLY A 315 20.01 18.30 -24.55
CA GLY A 315 20.50 17.83 -25.84
C GLY A 315 20.08 18.74 -26.99
N PHE A 316 18.84 19.24 -26.97
CA PHE A 316 18.36 20.25 -27.91
C PHE A 316 19.17 21.54 -27.81
N TYR A 317 19.39 22.06 -26.61
CA TYR A 317 20.20 23.26 -26.39
C TYR A 317 21.61 23.07 -26.96
N ALA A 318 22.30 21.98 -26.58
CA ALA A 318 23.65 21.68 -27.03
C ALA A 318 23.74 21.52 -28.55
N TRP A 319 22.72 20.94 -29.20
CA TRP A 319 22.67 20.85 -30.66
C TRP A 319 22.34 22.20 -31.32
N SER A 320 21.45 22.97 -30.71
CA SER A 320 20.99 24.26 -31.24
C SER A 320 22.09 25.32 -31.18
N THR A 321 22.95 25.27 -30.17
CA THR A 321 24.08 26.20 -29.99
C THR A 321 25.40 25.65 -30.53
N HIS A 322 25.38 24.50 -31.22
CA HIS A 322 26.58 23.96 -31.85
C HIS A 322 26.88 24.75 -33.13
N ASP A 323 28.04 25.40 -33.17
CA ASP A 323 28.59 26.17 -34.29
C ASP A 323 27.81 27.45 -34.67
N ASP A 324 27.14 28.10 -33.71
CA ASP A 324 26.51 29.42 -33.87
C ASP A 324 26.94 30.47 -32.82
N VAL A 325 27.84 30.07 -31.90
CA VAL A 325 28.32 30.89 -30.79
C VAL A 325 29.47 31.80 -31.23
N VAL A 326 29.28 33.10 -31.05
CA VAL A 326 30.31 34.12 -31.24
C VAL A 326 30.78 34.61 -29.88
N GLU A 327 32.07 34.48 -29.59
CA GLU A 327 32.66 35.09 -28.40
C GLU A 327 32.72 36.62 -28.53
N ASP A 328 32.55 37.33 -27.42
CA ASP A 328 32.67 38.80 -27.36
C ASP A 328 34.01 39.31 -27.94
N SER A 329 35.08 38.54 -27.73
CA SER A 329 36.42 38.84 -28.23
C SER A 329 36.51 38.77 -29.77
N VAL A 330 35.77 37.83 -30.38
CA VAL A 330 35.67 37.65 -31.83
C VAL A 330 34.84 38.77 -32.42
N PHE A 331 33.69 39.09 -31.81
CA PHE A 331 32.83 40.17 -32.25
C PHE A 331 33.54 41.53 -32.20
N ALA A 332 34.34 41.79 -31.15
CA ALA A 332 35.13 43.02 -31.03
C ALA A 332 36.19 43.22 -32.13
N ARG A 333 36.58 42.14 -32.84
CA ARG A 333 37.50 42.21 -33.98
C ARG A 333 36.80 42.59 -35.29
N LEU A 334 35.48 42.43 -35.38
CA LEU A 334 34.70 42.84 -36.54
C LEU A 334 34.59 44.37 -36.58
N ARG A 335 34.69 44.95 -37.78
CA ARG A 335 34.55 46.39 -38.01
C ARG A 335 33.75 46.63 -39.28
N VAL A 336 33.02 47.72 -39.31
CA VAL A 336 32.37 48.21 -40.53
C VAL A 336 33.45 48.56 -41.57
N GLY A 337 33.23 48.19 -42.83
CA GLY A 337 34.15 48.42 -43.95
C GLY A 337 35.08 47.24 -44.27
N ILE A 338 35.08 46.15 -43.51
CA ILE A 338 35.84 44.95 -43.88
C ILE A 338 35.13 44.16 -44.98
N PRO A 339 35.86 43.48 -45.89
CA PRO A 339 35.24 42.59 -46.88
C PRO A 339 34.44 41.49 -46.18
N ALA A 340 33.21 41.24 -46.63
CA ALA A 340 32.30 40.21 -46.10
C ALA A 340 32.96 38.82 -46.02
N PRO A 341 33.75 38.34 -47.01
CA PRO A 341 34.44 37.05 -46.91
C PRO A 341 35.46 36.98 -45.76
N THR A 342 35.96 38.14 -45.30
CA THR A 342 36.86 38.21 -44.15
C THR A 342 36.10 38.15 -42.83
N ALA A 343 34.91 38.75 -42.77
CA ALA A 343 34.00 38.64 -41.64
C ALA A 343 33.47 37.22 -41.49
N GLU A 344 33.04 36.59 -42.59
CA GLU A 344 32.53 35.21 -42.61
C GLU A 344 33.54 34.18 -42.12
N ARG A 345 34.85 34.40 -42.33
CA ARG A 345 35.91 33.54 -41.77
C ARG A 345 36.04 33.60 -40.25
N LEU A 346 35.60 34.69 -39.64
CA LEU A 346 35.63 34.88 -38.19
C LEU A 346 34.31 34.48 -37.53
N LEU A 347 33.25 34.32 -38.32
CA LEU A 347 31.91 34.03 -37.85
C LEU A 347 31.60 32.53 -38.00
N PRO A 348 30.77 31.98 -37.12
CA PRO A 348 30.29 30.61 -37.26
C PRO A 348 29.49 30.43 -38.56
N PRO A 349 29.48 29.21 -39.12
CA PRO A 349 28.71 28.91 -40.32
C PRO A 349 27.20 28.88 -40.07
N ARG A 350 26.76 28.67 -38.82
CA ARG A 350 25.32 28.62 -38.47
C ARG A 350 24.88 29.94 -37.83
N GLN A 351 23.67 30.34 -38.16
CA GLN A 351 23.01 31.51 -37.56
C GLN A 351 22.16 31.09 -36.36
N ALA A 352 22.01 31.99 -35.40
CA ALA A 352 21.21 31.76 -34.20
C ALA A 352 19.76 31.37 -34.54
N PRO A 353 19.22 30.30 -33.91
CA PRO A 353 17.93 29.73 -34.26
C PRO A 353 16.74 30.57 -33.81
N VAL A 354 16.90 31.37 -32.75
CA VAL A 354 15.81 32.13 -32.11
C VAL A 354 16.06 33.63 -32.18
N ARG A 355 15.13 34.36 -32.80
CA ARG A 355 15.15 35.83 -32.95
C ARG A 355 13.95 36.44 -32.23
N LEU A 356 14.08 36.66 -30.93
CA LEU A 356 13.04 37.32 -30.11
C LEU A 356 13.28 38.82 -29.97
N VAL A 357 14.53 39.28 -30.16
CA VAL A 357 14.86 40.70 -30.12
C VAL A 357 14.51 41.34 -31.46
N PRO A 358 13.72 42.43 -31.50
CA PRO A 358 13.43 43.15 -32.74
C PRO A 358 14.72 43.63 -33.41
N THR A 359 14.86 43.33 -34.70
CA THR A 359 16.01 43.74 -35.50
C THR A 359 15.77 45.11 -36.12
N HIS A 360 16.82 45.90 -36.35
CA HIS A 360 16.65 47.20 -37.01
C HIS A 360 16.16 47.00 -38.45
N ALA A 361 15.32 47.92 -38.90
CA ALA A 361 15.06 48.06 -40.33
C ALA A 361 16.40 48.28 -41.05
N HIS A 362 16.61 47.51 -42.11
CA HIS A 362 17.76 47.61 -42.99
C HIS A 362 17.25 47.74 -44.43
N ASP A 363 18.12 48.22 -45.29
CA ASP A 363 17.86 48.29 -46.72
C ASP A 363 17.60 46.86 -47.25
N PRO A 364 16.58 46.62 -48.10
CA PRO A 364 16.35 45.31 -48.70
C PRO A 364 17.55 44.73 -49.46
N ASP A 365 18.49 45.55 -49.92
CA ASP A 365 19.69 45.08 -50.62
C ASP A 365 20.76 44.50 -49.66
N TRP A 366 20.59 44.67 -48.35
CA TRP A 366 21.54 44.18 -47.35
C TRP A 366 21.31 42.72 -46.97
N SER A 367 22.40 41.96 -46.83
CA SER A 367 22.38 40.60 -46.27
C SER A 367 22.74 40.62 -44.78
N CYS A 368 21.78 40.34 -43.90
CA CYS A 368 21.99 40.32 -42.45
C CYS A 368 22.00 38.90 -41.86
N ALA A 369 23.06 38.57 -41.12
CA ALA A 369 23.25 37.33 -40.37
C ALA A 369 23.21 37.59 -38.85
N TYR A 370 22.79 36.57 -38.10
CA TYR A 370 22.49 36.70 -36.66
C TYR A 370 23.17 35.59 -35.87
N TYR A 371 23.76 35.93 -34.74
CA TYR A 371 24.57 35.01 -33.95
C TYR A 371 24.27 35.10 -32.45
N THR A 372 24.53 34.00 -31.73
CA THR A 372 24.31 33.92 -30.28
C THR A 372 25.65 34.01 -29.53
N ASP A 373 25.61 34.38 -28.25
CA ASP A 373 26.74 34.27 -27.32
C ASP A 373 26.68 32.94 -26.53
N GLY A 374 25.77 32.04 -26.89
CA GLY A 374 25.55 30.77 -26.21
C GLY A 374 24.65 30.89 -24.99
N ASN A 375 23.82 31.92 -24.88
CA ASN A 375 22.93 32.06 -23.72
C ASN A 375 21.94 30.87 -23.54
N PHE A 376 21.90 30.33 -22.32
CA PHE A 376 21.00 29.24 -21.94
C PHE A 376 19.60 29.79 -21.58
N PRO A 377 18.49 29.12 -21.93
CA PRO A 377 18.37 27.81 -22.60
C PRO A 377 18.09 27.87 -24.12
N LEU A 378 18.07 29.05 -24.74
CA LEU A 378 17.48 29.22 -26.09
C LEU A 378 18.46 29.65 -27.18
N GLY A 379 19.71 30.00 -26.88
CA GLY A 379 20.67 30.46 -27.90
C GLY A 379 20.14 31.67 -28.67
N LEU A 380 19.61 32.67 -27.94
CA LEU A 380 19.02 33.86 -28.52
C LEU A 380 20.04 34.63 -29.36
N ALA A 381 19.60 35.14 -30.50
CA ALA A 381 20.37 36.06 -31.32
C ALA A 381 20.68 37.34 -30.54
N VAL A 382 21.96 37.59 -30.30
CA VAL A 382 22.48 38.77 -29.59
C VAL A 382 23.40 39.63 -30.46
N PHE A 383 23.86 39.10 -31.59
CA PHE A 383 24.67 39.84 -32.55
C PHE A 383 24.00 39.85 -33.92
N GLU A 384 24.10 40.98 -34.61
CA GLU A 384 23.65 41.18 -35.98
C GLU A 384 24.82 41.72 -36.82
N VAL A 385 25.06 41.11 -37.97
CA VAL A 385 26.09 41.49 -38.93
C VAL A 385 25.44 41.65 -40.30
N CYS A 386 25.43 42.86 -40.85
CA CYS A 386 24.88 43.14 -42.17
C CYS A 386 25.98 43.52 -43.16
N SER A 387 25.89 42.99 -44.37
CA SER A 387 26.75 43.31 -45.50
C SER A 387 25.99 43.82 -46.71
N ASP A 388 26.64 44.67 -47.49
CA ASP A 388 26.17 45.24 -48.74
C ASP A 388 27.33 45.23 -49.76
N GLU A 389 27.06 44.85 -51.00
CA GLU A 389 28.06 44.70 -52.07
C GLU A 389 29.37 43.97 -51.66
N GLY A 390 29.27 43.01 -50.73
CA GLY A 390 30.43 42.24 -50.25
C GLY A 390 31.29 42.96 -49.20
N VAL A 391 30.78 43.99 -48.54
CA VAL A 391 31.43 44.71 -47.43
C VAL A 391 30.50 44.79 -46.23
N VAL A 392 31.04 44.65 -45.01
CA VAL A 392 30.24 44.80 -43.78
C VAL A 392 29.84 46.27 -43.60
N VAL A 393 28.54 46.54 -43.58
CA VAL A 393 27.97 47.89 -43.43
C VAL A 393 27.44 48.18 -42.03
N ARG A 394 27.07 47.14 -41.27
CA ARG A 394 26.54 47.30 -39.90
C ARG A 394 26.89 46.12 -39.00
N LEU A 395 27.25 46.44 -37.76
CA LEU A 395 27.46 45.50 -36.67
C LEU A 395 26.66 45.98 -35.46
N THR A 396 25.72 45.17 -34.98
CA THR A 396 24.88 45.50 -33.84
C THR A 396 25.05 44.46 -32.73
N ASP A 397 25.38 44.92 -31.52
CA ASP A 397 25.22 44.12 -30.30
C ASP A 397 23.81 44.39 -29.75
N LEU A 398 22.90 43.44 -29.98
CA LEU A 398 21.50 43.53 -29.61
C LEU A 398 21.29 43.52 -28.09
N ARG A 399 22.28 43.09 -27.28
CA ARG A 399 22.22 43.15 -25.80
C ARG A 399 22.35 44.57 -25.28
N LYS A 400 23.06 45.43 -26.02
CA LYS A 400 23.29 46.84 -25.66
C LYS A 400 22.15 47.74 -26.08
N GLN A 401 21.16 47.21 -26.79
CA GLN A 401 19.89 47.92 -26.92
C GLN A 401 19.24 47.98 -25.54
N SER A 402 18.97 49.20 -25.09
CA SER A 402 18.25 49.47 -23.84
C SER A 402 16.83 48.91 -23.92
N TRP A 403 16.65 47.67 -23.47
CA TRP A 403 15.35 47.06 -23.22
C TRP A 403 15.20 46.66 -21.74
N LEU A 404 15.96 47.32 -20.85
CA LEU A 404 15.74 47.39 -19.41
C LEU A 404 15.50 48.83 -19.01
#